data_AF-A0A5A7NX48-F1
#
_entry.id   AF-A0A5A7NX48-F1
#
_cell.length_a   1.000
_cell.length_b   1.000
_cell.length_c   1.000
_cell.angle_alpha   90.00
_cell.angle_beta   90.00
_cell.angle_gamma   90.00
#
_symmetry.space_group_name_H-M   'P 1'
#
loop_
_entity.id
_entity.type
_entity.pdbx_description
1 polymer ?
#
loop_
_entity_poly.entity_id
_entity_poly.type
_entity_poly.pdbx_seq_one_letter_code
_entity_poly.pdbx_strand_id
1 'polypeptide(L)'
;MQRHRIQFHFLFSLFHLLIGVILGKSKKSNIVVPLTDSHSSLHSHSKTKGLVGLSWLFPRGLKKKNKNENSQITNSRPEDFGVLSIDSLRHELARANEDKNAALNEVLEMKSSVGELSQKLEYLETYCEELKKVLRQVKNCPQMPGNSGKSVGESCEDDQILPVSKEVMVEGFLQVVSEARLSVKQFCKTLIKQIIEENDYTLKDNLNSLLRPYKLSLNSKYSKAVLYHLEAFVNQSLYQDFENCVFTKNGAPKLLDPQQERVAKFQMFVSLRNLSWNEVLRKGTKYYSEEFSKFCDQKMNGVIGMLGWIRPWPEQLLQAFFVAAKCIWLVHLLAFSFNPGLGILRVDHNMPFEGSYMEDLFGDKQKPHGPGRVKVMVMPGFYVHDEVLRCKDI
;
A
#
# COMPACT_ATOMS: atom_id res chain seq x y z
N MET A 1 9.93 -3.38 -38.38
CA MET A 1 10.21 -2.05 -37.80
C MET A 1 9.22 -1.59 -36.74
N GLN A 2 7.91 -1.86 -36.85
CA GLN A 2 6.91 -1.48 -35.81
C GLN A 2 6.95 -2.33 -34.53
N ARG A 3 7.40 -3.59 -34.58
CA ARG A 3 7.51 -4.50 -33.41
C ARG A 3 8.55 -4.06 -32.37
N HIS A 4 9.58 -3.31 -32.76
CA HIS A 4 10.56 -2.79 -31.79
C HIS A 4 10.07 -1.52 -31.07
N ARG A 5 9.07 -0.78 -31.56
CA ARG A 5 8.63 0.48 -30.94
C ARG A 5 7.91 0.31 -29.61
N ILE A 6 7.20 -0.80 -29.41
CA ILE A 6 6.44 -1.06 -28.17
C ILE A 6 7.37 -1.51 -27.07
N GLN A 7 8.32 -2.39 -27.42
CA GLN A 7 9.46 -2.68 -26.56
C GLN A 7 10.22 -1.40 -26.26
N PHE A 8 10.49 -0.51 -27.23
CA PHE A 8 11.18 0.74 -26.93
C PHE A 8 10.40 1.70 -26.02
N HIS A 9 9.06 1.69 -25.99
CA HIS A 9 8.30 2.59 -25.11
C HIS A 9 8.06 2.01 -23.70
N PHE A 10 7.95 0.67 -23.57
CA PHE A 10 7.94 -0.04 -22.29
C PHE A 10 9.38 -0.24 -21.72
N LEU A 11 10.41 -0.31 -22.57
CA LEU A 11 11.83 -0.45 -22.20
C LEU A 11 12.58 0.89 -22.12
N PHE A 12 12.06 2.03 -22.61
CA PHE A 12 12.77 3.31 -22.47
C PHE A 12 13.01 3.67 -21.00
N SER A 13 12.07 3.26 -20.12
CA SER A 13 12.21 3.40 -18.68
C SER A 13 13.30 2.46 -18.11
N LEU A 14 13.50 1.28 -18.70
CA LEU A 14 14.57 0.34 -18.33
C LEU A 14 15.95 0.76 -18.87
N PHE A 15 16.05 1.35 -20.07
CA PHE A 15 17.33 1.70 -20.69
C PHE A 15 18.06 2.82 -19.93
N HIS A 16 17.32 3.78 -19.35
CA HIS A 16 17.90 4.79 -18.46
C HIS A 16 18.28 4.25 -17.07
N LEU A 17 17.55 3.25 -16.55
CA LEU A 17 17.83 2.65 -15.25
C LEU A 17 19.03 1.68 -15.30
N LEU A 18 19.18 0.91 -16.39
CA LEU A 18 20.31 -0.01 -16.58
C LEU A 18 21.63 0.71 -16.92
N ILE A 19 21.60 1.81 -17.67
CA ILE A 19 22.81 2.61 -17.96
C ILE A 19 23.30 3.36 -16.70
N GLY A 20 22.38 3.81 -15.84
CA GLY A 20 22.73 4.45 -14.56
C GLY A 20 23.39 3.52 -13.54
N VAL A 21 23.11 2.21 -13.60
CA VAL A 21 23.68 1.20 -12.69
C VAL A 21 25.00 0.60 -13.21
N ILE A 22 25.24 0.64 -14.53
CA ILE A 22 26.42 0.00 -15.16
C ILE A 22 27.59 0.98 -15.37
N LEU A 23 27.36 2.29 -15.49
CA LEU A 23 28.41 3.28 -15.75
C LEU A 23 28.71 4.18 -14.55
N GLY A 24 29.40 3.60 -13.56
CA GLY A 24 30.15 4.37 -12.58
C GLY A 24 31.47 4.91 -13.17
N LYS A 25 31.46 6.18 -13.64
CA LYS A 25 32.47 7.23 -13.36
C LYS A 25 32.47 8.39 -14.37
N SER A 26 32.19 9.58 -13.81
CA SER A 26 32.75 10.91 -14.08
C SER A 26 32.78 11.48 -15.52
N LYS A 27 31.99 12.54 -15.75
CA LYS A 27 32.52 13.90 -16.06
C LYS A 27 31.43 14.97 -15.88
N LYS A 28 31.85 16.10 -15.29
CA LYS A 28 31.06 17.25 -14.83
C LYS A 28 30.69 18.19 -15.99
N SER A 29 29.49 18.75 -15.94
CA SER A 29 29.25 20.16 -16.30
C SER A 29 27.99 20.70 -15.61
N ASN A 30 28.14 21.91 -15.10
CA ASN A 30 27.27 22.64 -14.18
C ASN A 30 25.86 22.92 -14.71
N ILE A 31 24.85 22.77 -13.84
CA ILE A 31 23.66 23.62 -13.76
C ILE A 31 23.27 23.71 -12.28
N VAL A 32 23.07 24.95 -11.82
CA VAL A 32 22.87 25.37 -10.44
C VAL A 32 21.40 25.21 -10.04
N VAL A 33 21.12 24.38 -9.02
CA VAL A 33 19.92 24.42 -8.15
C VAL A 33 20.31 23.79 -6.79
N PRO A 34 19.96 24.35 -5.63
CA PRO A 34 20.53 23.90 -4.36
C PRO A 34 19.87 22.61 -3.84
N LEU A 35 20.71 21.63 -3.52
CA LEU A 35 20.39 20.40 -2.80
C LEU A 35 20.11 20.66 -1.31
N THR A 36 19.20 19.88 -0.75
CA THR A 36 19.42 19.28 0.59
C THR A 36 19.12 17.79 0.47
N ASP A 37 20.15 16.99 0.76
CA ASP A 37 20.16 15.55 0.64
C ASP A 37 19.65 14.87 1.92
N SER A 38 18.70 13.95 1.72
CA SER A 38 18.69 12.55 2.15
C SER A 38 19.56 12.10 3.34
N HIS A 39 18.95 11.43 4.32
CA HIS A 39 19.43 10.11 4.78
C HIS A 39 18.28 9.21 5.22
N SER A 40 18.22 8.05 4.57
CA SER A 40 17.51 6.84 4.97
C SER A 40 18.27 6.08 6.06
N SER A 41 17.57 5.49 7.03
CA SER A 41 18.09 4.37 7.82
C SER A 41 17.12 3.18 7.79
N LEU A 42 17.68 2.02 7.42
CA LEU A 42 17.15 0.69 7.67
C LEU A 42 17.78 0.20 8.99
N HIS A 43 16.99 -0.11 10.02
CA HIS A 43 17.28 -1.26 10.89
C HIS A 43 16.09 -1.72 11.75
N SER A 44 15.83 -3.02 11.64
CA SER A 44 15.37 -4.01 12.63
C SER A 44 14.33 -3.68 13.72
N HIS A 45 13.30 -4.53 13.70
CA HIS A 45 12.55 -5.09 14.83
C HIS A 45 13.17 -4.93 16.23
N SER A 46 12.42 -4.31 17.15
CA SER A 46 12.06 -4.95 18.41
C SER A 46 10.73 -4.39 18.92
N LYS A 47 10.00 -5.24 19.65
CA LYS A 47 8.57 -5.15 19.94
C LYS A 47 8.28 -4.17 21.08
N THR A 48 7.23 -3.38 20.93
CA THR A 48 6.53 -2.68 22.02
C THR A 48 5.68 -3.67 22.81
N LYS A 49 5.83 -3.71 24.15
CA LYS A 49 4.75 -4.01 25.12
C LYS A 49 5.19 -3.78 26.58
N GLY A 50 4.44 -2.93 27.29
CA GLY A 50 4.18 -2.98 28.74
C GLY A 50 5.26 -2.41 29.66
N LEU A 51 5.15 -1.18 30.18
CA LEU A 51 4.31 -0.75 31.32
C LEU A 51 4.73 -1.35 32.69
N VAL A 52 5.65 -0.66 33.38
CA VAL A 52 5.71 -0.46 34.85
C VAL A 52 6.53 0.83 35.00
N GLY A 53 6.15 1.93 35.64
CA GLY A 53 5.22 2.20 36.72
C GLY A 53 5.87 3.34 37.51
N LEU A 54 5.27 4.52 37.46
CA LEU A 54 5.69 5.78 38.12
C LEU A 54 5.82 5.60 39.65
N SER A 55 6.91 5.04 40.13
CA SER A 55 7.08 4.66 41.54
C SER A 55 8.07 5.52 42.32
N TRP A 56 8.58 6.62 41.73
CA TRP A 56 9.51 7.52 42.43
C TRP A 56 8.91 8.85 42.92
N LEU A 57 7.58 9.03 42.82
CA LEU A 57 6.94 10.32 43.14
C LEU A 57 6.17 10.40 44.47
N PHE A 58 6.51 9.60 45.49
CA PHE A 58 6.00 9.86 46.85
C PHE A 58 7.03 9.61 47.96
N PRO A 59 7.52 10.66 48.66
CA PRO A 59 8.23 10.49 49.92
C PRO A 59 7.20 10.22 51.04
N ARG A 60 7.18 8.99 51.58
CA ARG A 60 6.35 8.68 52.75
C ARG A 60 7.01 9.19 54.03
N GLY A 61 6.37 10.20 54.61
CA GLY A 61 6.74 10.83 55.86
C GLY A 61 6.57 9.95 57.10
N LEU A 62 7.32 10.38 58.12
CA LEU A 62 7.36 9.90 59.49
C LEU A 62 5.95 9.74 60.10
N LYS A 63 5.65 8.55 60.65
CA LYS A 63 4.63 8.38 61.68
C LYS A 63 5.17 7.54 62.83
N LYS A 64 5.23 8.18 63.99
CA LYS A 64 5.55 7.65 65.32
C LYS A 64 4.31 6.96 65.91
N LYS A 65 4.44 5.73 66.43
CA LYS A 65 3.50 5.16 67.42
C LYS A 65 4.22 4.15 68.33
N ASN A 66 3.76 4.12 69.58
CA ASN A 66 4.40 3.67 70.82
C ASN A 66 4.47 2.15 71.09
N LYS A 67 5.53 1.76 71.83
CA LYS A 67 5.59 0.92 73.08
C LYS A 67 5.03 -0.52 73.05
N ASN A 68 5.86 -1.57 73.24
CA ASN A 68 6.23 -2.17 74.54
C ASN A 68 7.15 -3.42 74.41
N GLU A 69 8.08 -3.55 75.36
CA GLU A 69 8.62 -4.75 76.06
C GLU A 69 9.25 -5.98 75.35
N ASN A 70 10.57 -6.13 75.59
CA ASN A 70 11.25 -7.21 76.35
C ASN A 70 12.25 -8.17 75.63
N SER A 71 13.35 -8.38 76.36
CA SER A 71 14.30 -9.52 76.41
C SER A 71 15.44 -9.74 75.37
N GLN A 72 16.66 -9.67 75.95
CA GLN A 72 17.80 -10.60 75.88
C GLN A 72 18.83 -10.54 74.73
N ILE A 73 19.99 -9.95 75.07
CA ILE A 73 21.37 -10.52 75.05
C ILE A 73 21.61 -11.70 74.09
N THR A 74 22.50 -11.53 73.10
CA THR A 74 23.83 -12.19 73.01
C THR A 74 24.62 -11.75 71.78
N ASN A 75 25.91 -11.57 72.03
CA ASN A 75 27.09 -11.34 71.18
C ASN A 75 27.09 -11.70 69.69
N SER A 76 27.97 -10.95 69.03
CA SER A 76 28.77 -11.23 67.82
C SER A 76 28.22 -10.76 66.47
N ARG A 77 28.82 -9.65 66.01
CA ARG A 77 29.10 -9.21 64.62
C ARG A 77 27.98 -9.31 63.58
N PRO A 78 27.67 -8.18 62.93
CA PRO A 78 27.45 -8.19 61.49
C PRO A 78 28.43 -7.25 60.79
N GLU A 79 29.09 -7.82 59.79
CA GLU A 79 29.77 -7.08 58.73
C GLU A 79 28.76 -6.22 57.95
N ASP A 80 29.30 -5.14 57.39
CA ASP A 80 28.87 -4.47 56.16
C ASP A 80 27.50 -3.77 56.15
N PHE A 81 27.48 -2.53 56.66
CA PHE A 81 26.48 -1.53 56.29
C PHE A 81 27.16 -0.21 55.89
N GLY A 82 27.33 -0.05 54.57
CA GLY A 82 26.95 1.16 53.84
C GLY A 82 27.62 2.48 54.22
N VAL A 83 28.92 2.60 54.01
CA VAL A 83 29.59 3.91 53.92
C VAL A 83 30.04 4.12 52.49
N LEU A 84 29.22 4.79 51.69
CA LEU A 84 29.71 5.38 50.44
C LEU A 84 30.79 6.40 50.84
N SER A 85 32.04 6.15 50.42
CA SER A 85 33.13 7.11 50.62
C SER A 85 32.76 8.46 49.99
N ILE A 86 33.23 9.57 50.58
CA ILE A 86 33.04 10.94 50.06
C ILE A 86 33.45 11.02 48.57
N ASP A 87 34.45 10.25 48.16
CA ASP A 87 34.89 10.19 46.77
C ASP A 87 33.88 9.49 45.86
N SER A 88 33.13 8.50 46.36
CA SER A 88 32.03 7.86 45.63
C SER A 88 30.89 8.84 45.37
N LEU A 89 30.53 9.64 46.38
CA LEU A 89 29.50 10.67 46.25
C LEU A 89 29.90 11.76 45.25
N ARG A 90 31.18 12.15 45.23
CA ARG A 90 31.71 13.11 44.24
C ARG A 90 31.63 12.57 42.82
N HIS A 91 31.98 11.29 42.61
CA HIS A 91 31.85 10.65 41.30
C HIS A 91 30.39 10.49 40.86
N GLU A 92 29.48 10.17 41.79
CA GLU A 92 28.05 10.07 41.48
C GLU A 92 27.43 11.42 41.14
N LEU A 93 27.81 12.50 41.85
CA LEU A 93 27.41 13.86 41.52
C LEU A 93 27.92 14.30 40.14
N ALA A 94 29.17 13.96 39.80
CA ALA A 94 29.74 14.26 38.49
C ALA A 94 28.96 13.57 37.37
N ARG A 95 28.68 12.26 37.51
CA ARG A 95 27.86 11.50 36.56
C ARG A 95 26.45 12.05 36.43
N ALA A 96 25.77 12.36 37.54
CA ALA A 96 24.44 12.95 37.52
C ALA A 96 24.41 14.32 36.82
N ASN A 97 25.48 15.11 36.93
CA ASN A 97 25.59 16.40 36.26
C ASN A 97 25.86 16.25 34.75
N GLU A 98 26.66 15.25 34.36
CA GLU A 98 26.84 14.86 32.95
C GLU A 98 25.52 14.40 32.33
N ASP A 99 24.79 13.51 33.00
CA ASP A 99 23.47 13.03 32.56
C ASP A 99 22.45 14.18 32.44
N LYS A 100 22.43 15.09 33.41
CA LYS A 100 21.60 16.30 33.36
C LYS A 100 21.95 17.18 32.17
N ASN A 101 23.24 17.36 31.87
CA ASN A 101 23.68 18.19 30.75
C ASN A 101 23.40 17.53 29.40
N ALA A 102 23.53 16.20 29.31
CA ALA A 102 23.14 15.43 28.14
C ALA A 102 21.63 15.55 27.87
N ALA A 103 20.80 15.35 28.89
CA ALA A 103 19.35 15.54 28.79
C ALA A 103 18.97 16.98 28.40
N LEU A 104 19.70 17.98 28.91
CA LEU A 104 19.47 19.38 28.56
C LEU A 104 19.79 19.64 27.08
N ASN A 105 20.87 19.07 26.55
CA ASN A 105 21.20 19.16 25.12
C ASN A 105 20.14 18.48 24.24
N GLU A 106 19.67 17.29 24.60
CA GLU A 106 18.58 16.61 23.87
C GLU A 106 17.30 17.45 23.86
N VAL A 107 16.97 18.12 24.97
CA VAL A 107 15.82 19.04 25.04
C VAL A 107 16.00 20.25 24.12
N LEU A 108 17.23 20.77 23.98
CA LEU A 108 17.51 21.87 23.06
C LEU A 108 17.37 21.43 21.59
N GLU A 109 17.86 20.25 21.23
CA GLU A 109 17.69 19.67 19.89
C GLU A 109 16.21 19.42 19.56
N MET A 110 15.47 18.85 20.51
CA MET A 110 14.03 18.65 20.37
C MET A 110 13.29 19.98 20.24
N LYS A 111 13.68 21.01 21.00
CA LYS A 111 13.10 22.35 20.88
C LYS A 111 13.36 22.97 19.50
N SER A 112 14.57 22.79 18.96
CA SER A 112 14.90 23.21 17.59
C SER A 112 13.99 22.51 16.58
N SER A 113 13.86 21.19 16.70
CA SER A 113 13.03 20.35 15.82
C SER A 113 11.55 20.74 15.86
N VAL A 114 11.03 21.04 17.06
CA VAL A 114 9.65 21.52 17.24
C VAL A 114 9.46 22.90 16.62
N GLY A 115 10.45 23.79 16.71
CA GLY A 115 10.42 25.10 16.05
C GLY A 115 10.33 24.98 14.53
N GLU A 116 11.17 24.14 13.92
CA GLU A 116 11.12 23.87 12.48
C GLU A 116 9.77 23.29 12.04
N LEU A 117 9.22 22.37 12.83
CA LEU A 117 7.90 21.78 12.55
C LEU A 117 6.78 22.82 12.64
N SER A 118 6.83 23.70 13.64
CA SER A 118 5.88 24.80 13.80
C SER A 118 5.90 25.73 12.58
N GLN A 119 7.08 26.07 12.08
CA GLN A 119 7.22 26.90 10.88
C GLN A 119 6.65 26.20 9.64
N LYS A 120 6.90 24.89 9.49
CA LYS A 120 6.31 24.09 8.39
C LYS A 120 4.78 24.04 8.47
N LEU A 121 4.22 23.95 9.68
CA LEU A 121 2.77 23.98 9.90
C LEU A 121 2.17 25.33 9.52
N GLU A 122 2.78 26.44 9.96
CA GLU A 122 2.34 27.79 9.63
C GLU A 122 2.39 28.08 8.12
N TYR A 123 3.45 27.61 7.45
CA TYR A 123 3.54 27.65 5.99
C TYR A 123 2.39 26.87 5.33
N LEU A 124 2.12 25.65 5.80
CA LEU A 124 1.06 24.82 5.25
C LEU A 124 -0.33 25.44 5.47
N GLU A 125 -0.57 26.04 6.63
CA GLU A 125 -1.81 26.74 6.96
C GLU A 125 -2.01 27.95 6.03
N THR A 126 -0.96 28.75 5.83
CA THR A 126 -0.97 29.88 4.90
C THR A 126 -1.29 29.42 3.47
N TYR A 127 -0.62 28.36 3.01
CA TYR A 127 -0.86 27.78 1.70
C TYR A 127 -2.30 27.27 1.53
N CYS A 128 -2.86 26.61 2.56
CA CYS A 128 -4.25 26.17 2.57
C CYS A 128 -5.22 27.36 2.50
N GLU A 129 -4.96 28.46 3.20
CA GLU A 129 -5.77 29.67 3.12
C GLU A 129 -5.71 30.35 1.75
N GLU A 130 -4.55 30.37 1.10
CA GLU A 130 -4.42 30.85 -0.28
C GLU A 130 -5.24 29.99 -1.26
N LEU A 131 -5.13 28.67 -1.16
CA LEU A 131 -5.94 27.73 -1.93
C LEU A 131 -7.44 27.95 -1.72
N LYS A 132 -7.89 28.14 -0.47
CA LYS A 132 -9.29 28.46 -0.17
C LYS A 132 -9.73 29.77 -0.83
N LYS A 133 -8.87 30.81 -0.85
CA LYS A 133 -9.17 32.08 -1.52
C LYS A 133 -9.33 31.90 -3.03
N VAL A 134 -8.41 31.20 -3.68
CA VAL A 134 -8.48 30.89 -5.12
C VAL A 134 -9.76 30.11 -5.43
N LEU A 135 -10.13 29.13 -4.61
CA LEU A 135 -11.37 28.36 -4.78
C LEU A 135 -12.62 29.23 -4.67
N ARG A 136 -12.68 30.16 -3.70
CA ARG A 136 -13.80 31.10 -3.59
C ARG A 136 -13.90 32.00 -4.81
N GLN A 137 -12.76 32.44 -5.36
CA GLN A 137 -12.72 33.28 -6.56
C GLN A 137 -13.22 32.52 -7.80
N VAL A 138 -12.81 31.25 -7.98
CA VAL A 138 -13.30 30.39 -9.07
C VAL A 138 -14.80 30.11 -8.92
N LYS A 139 -15.27 29.87 -7.69
CA LYS A 139 -16.70 29.65 -7.40
C LYS A 139 -17.57 30.90 -7.64
N ASN A 140 -17.01 32.09 -7.44
CA ASN A 140 -17.71 33.37 -7.59
C ASN A 140 -17.56 34.01 -8.98
N CYS A 141 -16.81 33.39 -9.90
CA CYS A 141 -16.78 33.84 -11.29
C CYS A 141 -18.13 33.46 -11.93
N PRO A 142 -18.92 34.43 -12.45
CA PRO A 142 -20.20 34.12 -13.05
C PRO A 142 -19.99 33.25 -14.29
N GLN A 143 -20.45 32.00 -14.23
CA GLN A 143 -20.75 31.27 -15.44
C GLN A 143 -21.83 32.05 -16.19
N MET A 144 -21.65 32.19 -17.50
CA MET A 144 -22.61 32.86 -18.40
C MET A 144 -24.03 32.29 -18.22
N PRO A 145 -25.08 33.11 -18.44
CA PRO A 145 -26.41 32.85 -17.91
C PRO A 145 -27.13 31.76 -18.68
N GLY A 146 -27.43 30.65 -18.00
CA GLY A 146 -28.35 29.60 -18.44
C GLY A 146 -29.52 29.47 -17.49
N ASN A 147 -30.54 30.30 -17.71
CA ASN A 147 -31.95 30.20 -17.34
C ASN A 147 -32.35 29.87 -15.89
N SER A 148 -33.13 30.79 -15.33
CA SER A 148 -33.81 30.71 -14.05
C SER A 148 -35.00 29.74 -14.07
N GLY A 149 -35.13 28.95 -13.01
CA GLY A 149 -36.30 28.13 -12.69
C GLY A 149 -36.44 27.99 -11.18
N LYS A 150 -37.54 28.52 -10.65
CA LYS A 150 -37.87 28.75 -9.24
C LYS A 150 -37.77 27.53 -8.30
N SER A 151 -37.44 27.86 -7.05
CA SER A 151 -37.65 27.16 -5.77
C SER A 151 -38.86 26.22 -5.68
N VAL A 152 -38.68 25.09 -5.00
CA VAL A 152 -39.36 24.66 -3.77
C VAL A 152 -38.63 23.39 -3.28
N GLY A 153 -38.40 23.29 -1.97
CA GLY A 153 -37.62 22.19 -1.38
C GLY A 153 -38.36 20.86 -1.39
N GLU A 154 -37.64 19.80 -1.76
CA GLU A 154 -37.81 18.47 -1.21
C GLU A 154 -36.56 17.63 -1.54
N SER A 155 -36.30 16.67 -0.66
CA SER A 155 -35.10 15.86 -0.52
C SER A 155 -34.75 14.95 -1.71
N CYS A 156 -33.44 14.70 -1.88
CA CYS A 156 -32.84 13.51 -2.52
C CYS A 156 -32.94 13.38 -4.05
N GLU A 157 -32.13 14.14 -4.80
CA GLU A 157 -31.80 13.82 -6.20
C GLU A 157 -30.29 13.95 -6.46
N ASP A 158 -29.46 13.16 -5.77
CA ASP A 158 -28.01 13.04 -6.05
C ASP A 158 -27.67 11.83 -6.96
N ASP A 159 -28.68 11.02 -7.30
CA ASP A 159 -28.51 9.74 -8.02
C ASP A 159 -28.63 9.85 -9.56
N GLN A 160 -29.07 10.98 -10.12
CA GLN A 160 -29.32 11.13 -11.57
C GLN A 160 -28.14 11.69 -12.41
N ILE A 161 -26.94 11.74 -11.85
CA ILE A 161 -25.79 12.35 -12.55
C ILE A 161 -25.09 11.36 -13.49
N LEU A 162 -25.19 10.05 -13.23
CA LEU A 162 -24.67 9.03 -14.15
C LEU A 162 -25.80 8.53 -15.08
N PRO A 163 -25.50 8.24 -16.36
CA PRO A 163 -26.52 7.85 -17.35
C PRO A 163 -27.07 6.42 -17.15
N VAL A 164 -26.72 5.75 -16.06
CA VAL A 164 -26.97 4.33 -15.82
C VAL A 164 -27.51 4.14 -14.40
N SER A 165 -28.51 3.26 -14.23
CA SER A 165 -29.07 2.97 -12.92
C SER A 165 -28.07 2.26 -12.00
N LYS A 166 -28.33 2.31 -10.69
CA LYS A 166 -27.48 1.69 -9.67
C LYS A 166 -27.37 0.17 -9.87
N GLU A 167 -28.45 -0.48 -10.25
CA GLU A 167 -28.52 -1.93 -10.48
C GLU A 167 -27.62 -2.35 -11.65
N VAL A 168 -27.69 -1.60 -12.76
CA VAL A 168 -26.85 -1.87 -13.95
C VAL A 168 -25.38 -1.59 -13.66
N MET A 169 -25.08 -0.58 -12.83
CA MET A 169 -23.71 -0.32 -12.35
C MET A 169 -23.18 -1.49 -11.52
N VAL A 170 -23.98 -2.06 -10.62
CA VAL A 170 -23.61 -3.22 -9.80
C VAL A 170 -23.37 -4.45 -10.69
N GLU A 171 -24.28 -4.76 -11.62
CA GLU A 171 -24.12 -5.89 -12.55
C GLU A 171 -22.85 -5.73 -13.40
N GLY A 172 -22.63 -4.53 -13.94
CA GLY A 172 -21.41 -4.19 -14.68
C GLY A 172 -20.15 -4.37 -13.84
N PHE A 173 -20.19 -3.99 -12.56
CA PHE A 173 -19.07 -4.18 -11.63
C PHE A 173 -18.76 -5.66 -11.42
N LEU A 174 -19.78 -6.47 -11.13
CA LEU A 174 -19.62 -7.92 -10.93
C LEU A 174 -19.07 -8.59 -12.20
N GLN A 175 -19.54 -8.19 -13.39
CA GLN A 175 -19.02 -8.68 -14.66
C GLN A 175 -17.52 -8.34 -14.82
N VAL A 176 -17.13 -7.08 -14.61
CA VAL A 176 -15.74 -6.65 -14.80
C VAL A 176 -14.81 -7.29 -13.76
N VAL A 177 -15.28 -7.53 -12.53
CA VAL A 177 -14.51 -8.33 -11.54
C VAL A 177 -14.35 -9.78 -12.00
N SER A 178 -15.38 -10.39 -12.56
CA SER A 178 -15.28 -11.74 -13.14
C SER A 178 -14.26 -11.80 -14.29
N GLU A 179 -14.28 -10.81 -15.19
CA GLU A 179 -13.31 -10.68 -16.28
C GLU A 179 -11.88 -10.45 -15.77
N ALA A 180 -11.70 -9.63 -14.73
CA ALA A 180 -10.41 -9.44 -14.06
C ALA A 180 -9.88 -10.75 -13.48
N ARG A 181 -10.74 -11.52 -12.80
CA ARG A 181 -10.37 -12.82 -12.23
C ARG A 181 -9.94 -13.81 -13.32
N LEU A 182 -10.69 -13.90 -14.42
CA LEU A 182 -10.37 -14.79 -15.53
C LEU A 182 -9.09 -14.38 -16.27
N SER A 183 -8.88 -13.09 -16.49
CA SER A 183 -7.70 -12.57 -17.19
C SER A 183 -6.42 -12.72 -16.37
N VAL A 184 -6.44 -12.50 -15.06
CA VAL A 184 -5.29 -12.79 -14.18
C VAL A 184 -4.93 -14.27 -14.22
N LYS A 185 -5.92 -15.15 -14.12
CA LYS A 185 -5.70 -16.59 -14.24
C LYS A 185 -5.06 -16.96 -15.59
N GLN A 186 -5.55 -16.38 -16.69
CA GLN A 186 -4.98 -16.61 -18.01
C GLN A 186 -3.54 -16.06 -18.13
N PHE A 187 -3.27 -14.88 -17.57
CA PHE A 187 -1.93 -14.31 -17.47
C PHE A 187 -0.98 -15.24 -16.71
N CYS A 188 -1.39 -15.75 -15.54
CA CYS A 188 -0.59 -16.67 -14.74
C CYS A 188 -0.29 -17.98 -15.50
N LYS A 189 -1.26 -18.52 -16.23
CA LYS A 189 -1.03 -19.70 -17.09
C LYS A 189 0.00 -19.42 -18.19
N THR A 190 -0.13 -18.29 -18.88
CA THR A 190 0.83 -17.87 -19.92
C THR A 190 2.22 -17.67 -19.32
N LEU A 191 2.31 -17.02 -18.16
CA LEU A 191 3.56 -16.79 -17.43
C LEU A 191 4.27 -18.10 -17.08
N ILE A 192 3.57 -19.06 -16.47
CA ILE A 192 4.14 -20.37 -16.15
C ILE A 192 4.58 -21.10 -17.42
N LYS A 193 3.76 -21.06 -18.48
CA LYS A 193 4.09 -21.67 -19.76
C LYS A 193 5.41 -21.10 -20.32
N GLN A 194 5.58 -19.78 -20.32
CA GLN A 194 6.83 -19.15 -20.76
C GLN A 194 8.02 -19.56 -19.88
N ILE A 195 7.87 -19.58 -18.54
CA ILE A 195 8.94 -20.02 -17.63
C ILE A 195 9.37 -21.47 -17.91
N ILE A 196 8.43 -22.37 -18.23
CA ILE A 196 8.73 -23.77 -18.56
C ILE A 196 9.35 -23.89 -19.95
N GLU A 197 8.81 -23.20 -20.95
CA GLU A 197 9.26 -23.30 -22.36
C GLU A 197 10.63 -22.67 -22.60
N GLU A 198 10.94 -21.54 -21.93
CA GLU A 198 12.21 -20.85 -22.10
C GLU A 198 13.40 -21.57 -21.42
N ASN A 199 13.14 -22.59 -20.58
CA ASN A 199 14.15 -23.32 -19.80
C ASN A 199 15.09 -22.39 -18.99
N ASP A 200 14.60 -21.22 -18.56
CA ASP A 200 15.38 -20.30 -17.73
C ASP A 200 15.38 -20.80 -16.27
N TYR A 201 16.48 -21.48 -15.90
CA TYR A 201 16.67 -22.01 -14.56
C TYR A 201 16.57 -20.94 -13.47
N THR A 202 16.99 -19.70 -13.76
CA THR A 202 16.95 -18.59 -12.79
C THR A 202 15.52 -18.19 -12.47
N LEU A 203 14.68 -18.01 -13.48
CA LEU A 203 13.26 -17.68 -13.30
C LEU A 203 12.52 -18.81 -12.55
N LYS A 204 12.83 -20.06 -12.91
CA LYS A 204 12.26 -21.23 -12.25
C LYS A 204 12.67 -21.32 -10.78
N ASP A 205 13.92 -21.04 -10.46
CA ASP A 205 14.44 -21.06 -9.09
C ASP A 205 13.89 -19.90 -8.24
N ASN A 206 13.73 -18.72 -8.83
CA ASN A 206 13.07 -17.58 -8.18
C ASN A 206 11.61 -17.91 -7.85
N LEU A 207 10.85 -18.44 -8.81
CA LEU A 207 9.48 -18.88 -8.56
C LEU A 207 9.41 -20.00 -7.51
N ASN A 208 10.30 -20.99 -7.57
CA ASN A 208 10.40 -22.04 -6.56
C ASN A 208 10.71 -21.49 -5.16
N SER A 209 11.52 -20.43 -5.08
CA SER A 209 11.82 -19.76 -3.82
C SER A 209 10.59 -19.08 -3.21
N LEU A 210 9.73 -18.46 -4.05
CA LEU A 210 8.43 -17.90 -3.62
C LEU A 210 7.45 -18.98 -3.16
N LEU A 211 7.49 -20.16 -3.78
CA LEU A 211 6.60 -21.28 -3.48
C LEU A 211 7.06 -22.13 -2.27
N ARG A 212 8.35 -22.08 -1.92
CA ARG A 212 8.97 -22.87 -0.85
C ARG A 212 8.26 -22.75 0.51
N PRO A 213 7.84 -21.57 1.00
CA PRO A 213 7.10 -21.43 2.26
C PRO A 213 5.81 -22.26 2.31
N TYR A 214 5.22 -22.54 1.14
CA TYR A 214 3.98 -23.31 0.99
C TYR A 214 4.22 -24.79 0.66
N LYS A 215 5.48 -25.25 0.70
CA LYS A 215 5.90 -26.61 0.34
C LYS A 215 5.52 -26.99 -1.11
N LEU A 216 5.51 -26.00 -2.00
CA LEU A 216 5.22 -26.17 -3.43
C LEU A 216 6.48 -25.98 -4.26
N SER A 217 6.49 -26.59 -5.45
CA SER A 217 7.54 -26.39 -6.45
C SER A 217 6.99 -26.51 -7.87
N LEU A 218 7.58 -25.77 -8.80
CA LEU A 218 7.34 -25.84 -10.22
C LEU A 218 8.27 -26.89 -10.86
N ASN A 219 7.68 -27.97 -11.38
CA ASN A 219 8.37 -29.01 -12.14
C ASN A 219 8.01 -28.92 -13.64
N SER A 220 8.01 -30.03 -14.40
CA SER A 220 7.64 -30.05 -15.84
C SER A 220 6.16 -29.81 -16.10
N LYS A 221 5.29 -29.98 -15.10
CA LYS A 221 3.86 -29.62 -15.14
C LYS A 221 3.49 -28.87 -13.86
N TYR A 222 2.80 -27.74 -13.97
CA TYR A 222 2.33 -27.02 -12.78
C TYR A 222 1.04 -27.64 -12.24
N SER A 223 0.92 -27.70 -10.91
CA SER A 223 -0.30 -28.13 -10.24
C SER A 223 -1.30 -26.97 -10.13
N LYS A 224 -2.58 -27.29 -9.87
CA LYS A 224 -3.60 -26.27 -9.56
C LYS A 224 -3.21 -25.42 -8.36
N ALA A 225 -2.54 -26.00 -7.36
CA ALA A 225 -2.03 -25.29 -6.20
C ALA A 225 -0.94 -24.28 -6.55
N VAL A 226 0.02 -24.65 -7.42
CA VAL A 226 1.05 -23.71 -7.92
C VAL A 226 0.42 -22.55 -8.67
N LEU A 227 -0.57 -22.83 -9.53
CA LEU A 227 -1.30 -21.78 -10.25
C LEU A 227 -1.97 -20.80 -9.29
N TYR A 228 -2.68 -21.28 -8.26
CA TYR A 228 -3.36 -20.40 -7.33
C TYR A 228 -2.42 -19.57 -6.45
N HIS A 229 -1.28 -20.11 -6.04
CA HIS A 229 -0.28 -19.31 -5.31
C HIS A 229 0.32 -18.24 -6.21
N LEU A 230 0.56 -18.54 -7.48
CA LEU A 230 1.00 -17.53 -8.44
C LEU A 230 -0.09 -16.46 -8.67
N GLU A 231 -1.35 -16.87 -8.82
CA GLU A 231 -2.49 -15.94 -8.89
C GLU A 231 -2.52 -15.03 -7.65
N ALA A 232 -2.28 -15.56 -6.45
CA ALA A 232 -2.21 -14.77 -5.22
C ALA A 232 -1.09 -13.72 -5.26
N PHE A 233 0.14 -14.10 -5.63
CA PHE A 233 1.25 -13.15 -5.71
C PHE A 233 1.03 -12.06 -6.78
N VAL A 234 0.50 -12.46 -7.94
CA VAL A 234 0.16 -11.52 -9.01
C VAL A 234 -0.96 -10.59 -8.55
N ASN A 235 -2.04 -11.10 -7.96
CA ASN A 235 -3.13 -10.26 -7.46
C ASN A 235 -2.66 -9.31 -6.35
N GLN A 236 -1.78 -9.76 -5.46
CA GLN A 236 -1.17 -8.89 -4.46
C GLN A 236 -0.46 -7.69 -5.12
N SER A 237 0.32 -7.92 -6.19
CA SER A 237 0.99 -6.85 -6.94
C SER A 237 -0.02 -5.96 -7.69
N LEU A 238 -0.95 -6.54 -8.44
CA LEU A 238 -1.87 -5.82 -9.31
C LEU A 238 -2.91 -4.98 -8.52
N TYR A 239 -3.39 -5.48 -7.39
CA TYR A 239 -4.33 -4.77 -6.51
C TYR A 239 -3.66 -3.95 -5.41
N GLN A 240 -2.33 -3.85 -5.37
CA GLN A 240 -1.65 -2.97 -4.43
C GLN A 240 -2.12 -1.52 -4.64
N ASP A 241 -2.40 -0.82 -3.53
CA ASP A 241 -2.88 0.57 -3.48
C ASP A 241 -4.26 0.83 -4.10
N PHE A 242 -5.09 -0.20 -4.27
CA PHE A 242 -6.44 -0.10 -4.84
C PHE A 242 -7.34 0.91 -4.10
N GLU A 243 -7.19 1.05 -2.79
CA GLU A 243 -7.96 1.97 -1.94
C GLU A 243 -7.70 3.45 -2.26
N ASN A 244 -6.60 3.76 -2.94
CA ASN A 244 -6.30 5.12 -3.37
C ASN A 244 -6.99 5.40 -4.71
N CYS A 245 -7.59 6.59 -4.82
CA CYS A 245 -8.32 7.04 -6.02
C CYS A 245 -7.49 7.06 -7.33
N VAL A 246 -6.17 6.91 -7.26
CA VAL A 246 -5.26 6.90 -8.42
C VAL A 246 -4.27 5.73 -8.43
N PHE A 247 -4.51 4.66 -7.65
CA PHE A 247 -3.63 3.47 -7.57
C PHE A 247 -2.18 3.75 -7.15
N THR A 248 -1.93 4.87 -6.48
CA THR A 248 -0.62 5.20 -5.92
C THR A 248 -0.75 5.48 -4.44
N LYS A 249 0.27 5.09 -3.66
CA LYS A 249 0.34 5.41 -2.24
C LYS A 249 0.23 6.93 -2.02
N ASN A 250 -0.70 7.35 -1.18
CA ASN A 250 -1.01 8.76 -0.89
C ASN A 250 -1.47 9.56 -2.13
N GLY A 251 -2.06 8.88 -3.11
CA GLY A 251 -2.59 9.51 -4.30
C GLY A 251 -3.80 10.40 -3.99
N ALA A 252 -3.74 11.66 -4.40
CA ALA A 252 -4.84 12.61 -4.21
C ALA A 252 -5.78 12.66 -5.43
N PRO A 253 -7.08 12.88 -5.21
CA PRO A 253 -8.03 13.21 -6.27
C PRO A 253 -7.53 14.36 -7.14
N LYS A 254 -7.70 14.25 -8.46
CA LYS A 254 -7.41 15.37 -9.37
C LYS A 254 -8.46 16.47 -9.29
N LEU A 255 -9.70 16.06 -9.01
CA LEU A 255 -10.85 16.95 -8.90
C LEU A 255 -11.23 17.01 -7.43
N LEU A 256 -11.43 18.23 -6.93
CA LEU A 256 -11.81 18.45 -5.53
C LEU A 256 -13.29 18.14 -5.28
N ASP A 257 -14.11 18.20 -6.33
CA ASP A 257 -15.52 17.85 -6.28
C ASP A 257 -15.69 16.32 -6.46
N PRO A 258 -16.15 15.60 -5.43
CA PRO A 258 -16.35 14.16 -5.49
C PRO A 258 -17.34 13.72 -6.58
N GLN A 259 -18.32 14.57 -6.91
CA GLN A 259 -19.31 14.26 -7.94
C GLN A 259 -18.68 14.29 -9.33
N GLN A 260 -17.88 15.32 -9.61
CA GLN A 260 -17.15 15.44 -10.88
C GLN A 260 -16.12 14.33 -11.02
N GLU A 261 -15.44 13.95 -9.92
CA GLU A 261 -14.51 12.84 -9.94
C GLU A 261 -15.21 11.53 -10.32
N ARG A 262 -16.34 11.20 -9.69
CA ARG A 262 -17.13 10.01 -10.02
C ARG A 262 -17.51 9.94 -11.50
N VAL A 263 -18.01 11.05 -12.06
CA VAL A 263 -18.37 11.15 -13.48
C VAL A 263 -17.14 10.96 -14.37
N ALA A 264 -16.01 11.58 -14.04
CA ALA A 264 -14.77 11.43 -14.78
C ALA A 264 -14.25 9.98 -14.77
N LYS A 265 -14.36 9.28 -13.62
CA LYS A 265 -14.01 7.86 -13.51
C LYS A 265 -14.90 7.00 -14.41
N PHE A 266 -16.20 7.26 -14.43
CA PHE A 266 -17.13 6.52 -15.27
C PHE A 266 -16.88 6.76 -16.76
N GLN A 267 -16.63 8.01 -17.16
CA GLN A 267 -16.28 8.35 -18.54
C GLN A 267 -14.98 7.66 -18.99
N MET A 268 -13.98 7.61 -18.12
CA MET A 268 -12.74 6.89 -18.38
C MET A 268 -12.97 5.37 -18.47
N PHE A 269 -13.88 4.82 -17.68
CA PHE A 269 -14.28 3.41 -17.78
C PHE A 269 -14.88 3.12 -19.16
N VAL A 270 -15.83 3.95 -19.61
CA VAL A 270 -16.49 3.81 -20.92
C VAL A 270 -15.47 3.89 -22.07
N SER A 271 -14.52 4.83 -22.00
CA SER A 271 -13.52 5.01 -23.07
C SER A 271 -12.52 3.86 -23.16
N LEU A 272 -12.16 3.23 -22.03
CA LEU A 272 -11.17 2.17 -21.97
C LEU A 272 -11.74 0.76 -22.09
N ARG A 273 -13.03 0.54 -21.80
CA ARG A 273 -13.66 -0.80 -21.80
C ARG A 273 -13.37 -1.58 -23.09
N ASN A 274 -13.55 -0.93 -24.23
CA ASN A 274 -13.40 -1.52 -25.56
C ASN A 274 -11.99 -1.42 -26.14
N LEU A 275 -11.01 -0.88 -25.39
CA LEU A 275 -9.63 -0.77 -25.85
C LEU A 275 -9.05 -2.15 -26.13
N SER A 276 -8.65 -2.38 -27.39
CA SER A 276 -8.11 -3.66 -27.84
C SER A 276 -6.58 -3.71 -27.80
N TRP A 277 -6.01 -4.92 -27.77
CA TRP A 277 -4.56 -5.11 -27.86
C TRP A 277 -3.98 -4.53 -29.16
N ASN A 278 -4.66 -4.74 -30.30
CA ASN A 278 -4.21 -4.23 -31.60
C ASN A 278 -4.10 -2.70 -31.64
N GLU A 279 -5.01 -2.01 -30.99
CA GLU A 279 -4.96 -0.56 -30.85
C GLU A 279 -3.77 -0.09 -30.02
N VAL A 280 -3.51 -0.78 -28.90
CA VAL A 280 -2.35 -0.52 -28.06
C VAL A 280 -1.05 -0.80 -28.80
N LEU A 281 -0.96 -1.88 -29.59
CA LEU A 281 0.20 -2.15 -30.44
C LEU A 281 0.46 -1.00 -31.42
N ARG A 282 -0.59 -0.37 -31.94
CA ARG A 282 -0.48 0.70 -32.95
C ARG A 282 -0.14 2.07 -32.35
N LYS A 283 -0.78 2.44 -31.23
CA LYS A 283 -0.75 3.81 -30.66
C LYS A 283 -0.07 3.91 -29.29
N GLY A 284 0.09 2.79 -28.59
CA GLY A 284 0.54 2.74 -27.19
C GLY A 284 -0.58 3.08 -26.20
N THR A 285 -0.41 2.64 -24.95
CA THR A 285 -1.35 2.89 -23.84
C THR A 285 -1.46 4.38 -23.48
N LYS A 286 -0.32 5.10 -23.50
CA LYS A 286 -0.25 6.55 -23.18
C LYS A 286 -1.13 7.42 -24.08
N TYR A 287 -1.40 6.99 -25.31
CA TYR A 287 -2.32 7.71 -26.21
C TYR A 287 -3.75 7.76 -25.67
N TYR A 288 -4.17 6.72 -24.95
CA TYR A 288 -5.54 6.58 -24.43
C TYR A 288 -5.66 7.12 -23.00
N SER A 289 -4.69 6.84 -22.14
CA SER A 289 -4.59 7.45 -20.80
C SER A 289 -3.16 7.34 -20.27
N GLU A 290 -2.62 8.46 -19.78
CA GLU A 290 -1.29 8.49 -19.18
C GLU A 290 -1.26 7.78 -17.82
N GLU A 291 -2.33 7.89 -17.03
CA GLU A 291 -2.48 7.24 -15.73
C GLU A 291 -2.53 5.72 -15.90
N PHE A 292 -3.32 5.24 -16.86
CA PHE A 292 -3.40 3.82 -17.17
C PHE A 292 -2.05 3.29 -17.68
N SER A 293 -1.32 4.07 -18.48
CA SER A 293 0.04 3.69 -18.90
C SER A 293 0.99 3.56 -17.71
N LYS A 294 1.02 4.56 -16.81
CA LYS A 294 1.85 4.53 -15.59
C LYS A 294 1.48 3.35 -14.70
N PHE A 295 0.19 3.07 -14.55
CA PHE A 295 -0.30 1.90 -13.83
C PHE A 295 0.25 0.62 -14.44
N CYS A 296 0.14 0.44 -15.76
CA CYS A 296 0.68 -0.74 -16.45
C CYS A 296 2.20 -0.90 -16.20
N ASP A 297 2.96 0.18 -16.35
CA ASP A 297 4.42 0.16 -16.13
C ASP A 297 4.76 -0.23 -14.70
N GLN A 298 4.12 0.40 -13.71
CA GLN A 298 4.33 0.10 -12.28
C GLN A 298 3.98 -1.36 -11.96
N LYS A 299 2.83 -1.85 -12.43
CA LYS A 299 2.37 -3.22 -12.15
C LYS A 299 3.20 -4.28 -12.85
N MET A 300 3.64 -4.01 -14.09
CA MET A 300 4.55 -4.89 -14.82
C MET A 300 5.90 -4.99 -14.10
N ASN A 301 6.45 -3.85 -13.67
CA ASN A 301 7.69 -3.81 -12.89
C ASN A 301 7.57 -4.55 -11.56
N GLY A 302 6.41 -4.48 -10.89
CA GLY A 302 6.14 -5.27 -9.69
C GLY A 302 6.25 -6.78 -9.94
N VAL A 303 5.64 -7.27 -11.03
CA VAL A 303 5.72 -8.70 -11.42
C VAL A 303 7.13 -9.09 -11.86
N ILE A 304 7.81 -8.23 -12.61
CA ILE A 304 9.21 -8.43 -13.02
C ILE A 304 10.13 -8.53 -11.80
N GLY A 305 10.01 -7.59 -10.85
CA GLY A 305 10.81 -7.56 -9.63
C GLY A 305 10.55 -8.79 -8.75
N MET A 306 9.29 -9.20 -8.63
CA MET A 306 8.89 -10.41 -7.90
C MET A 306 9.54 -11.68 -8.46
N LEU A 307 9.63 -11.83 -9.78
CA LEU A 307 10.18 -13.02 -10.43
C LEU A 307 11.68 -12.90 -10.77
N GLY A 308 12.27 -11.71 -10.63
CA GLY A 308 13.60 -11.42 -11.15
C GLY A 308 13.70 -11.56 -12.67
N TRP A 309 12.66 -11.16 -13.42
CA TRP A 309 12.60 -11.34 -14.86
C TRP A 309 13.33 -10.24 -15.64
N ILE A 310 14.57 -10.51 -16.07
CA ILE A 310 15.45 -9.51 -16.70
C ILE A 310 15.21 -9.38 -18.21
N ARG A 311 14.68 -10.43 -18.86
CA ARG A 311 14.47 -10.46 -20.32
C ARG A 311 13.21 -9.71 -20.76
N PRO A 312 13.15 -9.17 -21.98
CA PRO A 312 11.91 -8.63 -22.53
C PRO A 312 10.82 -9.71 -22.62
N TRP A 313 9.59 -9.37 -22.23
CA TRP A 313 8.47 -10.31 -22.30
C TRP A 313 8.05 -10.61 -23.75
N PRO A 314 7.72 -11.87 -24.08
CA PRO A 314 7.16 -12.22 -25.37
C PRO A 314 5.77 -11.60 -25.56
N GLU A 315 5.36 -11.40 -26.82
CA GLU A 315 4.12 -10.70 -27.16
C GLU A 315 2.88 -11.34 -26.51
N GLN A 316 2.82 -12.67 -26.46
CA GLN A 316 1.69 -13.38 -25.84
C GLN A 316 1.59 -13.09 -24.33
N LEU A 317 2.74 -12.95 -23.65
CA LEU A 317 2.77 -12.62 -22.23
C LEU A 317 2.38 -11.16 -22.00
N LEU A 318 2.89 -10.24 -22.83
CA LEU A 318 2.52 -8.83 -22.82
C LEU A 318 1.01 -8.64 -23.05
N GLN A 319 0.45 -9.34 -24.03
CA GLN A 319 -0.98 -9.30 -24.31
C GLN A 319 -1.80 -9.82 -23.12
N ALA A 320 -1.41 -10.96 -22.54
CA ALA A 320 -2.12 -11.53 -21.40
C ALA A 320 -2.05 -10.61 -20.16
N PHE A 321 -0.88 -10.00 -19.91
CA PHE A 321 -0.71 -8.98 -18.87
C PHE A 321 -1.59 -7.77 -19.13
N PHE A 322 -1.57 -7.23 -20.35
CA PHE A 322 -2.36 -6.05 -20.71
C PHE A 322 -3.84 -6.28 -20.45
N VAL A 323 -4.38 -7.44 -20.83
CA VAL A 323 -5.79 -7.77 -20.59
C VAL A 323 -6.08 -7.81 -19.08
N ALA A 324 -5.23 -8.46 -18.29
CA ALA A 324 -5.38 -8.51 -16.82
C ALA A 324 -5.31 -7.11 -16.18
N ALA A 325 -4.28 -6.33 -16.52
CA ALA A 325 -4.10 -4.98 -16.02
C ALA A 325 -5.26 -4.05 -16.41
N LYS A 326 -5.73 -4.14 -17.67
CA LYS A 326 -6.90 -3.38 -18.13
C LYS A 326 -8.14 -3.73 -17.32
N CYS A 327 -8.46 -5.00 -17.15
CA CYS A 327 -9.63 -5.41 -16.37
C CYS A 327 -9.58 -4.89 -14.93
N ILE A 328 -8.43 -4.97 -14.26
CA ILE A 328 -8.25 -4.44 -12.89
C ILE A 328 -8.39 -2.92 -12.84
N TRP A 329 -7.83 -2.22 -13.82
CA TRP A 329 -8.00 -0.77 -13.95
C TRP A 329 -9.48 -0.40 -14.13
N LEU A 330 -10.23 -1.16 -14.94
CA LEU A 330 -11.66 -0.95 -15.13
C LEU A 330 -12.47 -1.25 -13.85
N VAL A 331 -12.10 -2.29 -13.08
CA VAL A 331 -12.70 -2.56 -11.76
C VAL A 331 -12.56 -1.33 -10.87
N HIS A 332 -11.37 -0.73 -10.82
CA HIS A 332 -11.11 0.45 -10.00
C HIS A 332 -11.86 1.69 -10.47
N LEU A 333 -11.82 2.00 -11.76
CA LEU A 333 -12.58 3.12 -12.30
C LEU A 333 -14.07 3.00 -11.94
N LEU A 334 -14.64 1.81 -12.10
CA LEU A 334 -16.03 1.58 -11.80
C LEU A 334 -16.32 1.61 -10.29
N ALA A 335 -15.46 1.03 -9.44
CA ALA A 335 -15.57 1.10 -7.98
C ALA A 335 -15.63 2.55 -7.46
N PHE A 336 -14.81 3.43 -8.04
CA PHE A 336 -14.76 4.86 -7.68
C PHE A 336 -15.80 5.73 -8.41
N SER A 337 -16.65 5.13 -9.26
CA SER A 337 -17.83 5.81 -9.81
C SER A 337 -19.05 5.73 -8.89
N PHE A 338 -19.07 4.80 -7.93
CA PHE A 338 -20.12 4.69 -6.91
C PHE A 338 -20.01 5.80 -5.85
N ASN A 339 -21.10 5.98 -5.09
CA ASN A 339 -21.15 6.88 -3.94
C ASN A 339 -21.79 6.19 -2.72
N PRO A 340 -21.02 5.87 -1.66
CA PRO A 340 -19.56 5.95 -1.59
C PRO A 340 -18.88 4.95 -2.54
N GLY A 341 -17.59 5.13 -2.82
CA GLY A 341 -16.80 4.20 -3.63
C GLY A 341 -16.73 2.80 -3.00
N LEU A 342 -16.64 1.76 -3.83
CA LEU A 342 -16.66 0.37 -3.35
C LEU A 342 -15.34 -0.03 -2.70
N GLY A 343 -15.43 -0.64 -1.52
CA GLY A 343 -14.27 -1.11 -0.75
C GLY A 343 -13.78 -2.48 -1.21
N ILE A 344 -12.46 -2.64 -1.34
CA ILE A 344 -11.82 -3.93 -1.55
C ILE A 344 -11.74 -4.71 -0.23
N LEU A 345 -12.13 -5.97 -0.25
CA LEU A 345 -12.01 -6.91 0.86
C LEU A 345 -10.75 -7.77 0.65
N ARG A 346 -9.87 -7.78 1.64
CA ARG A 346 -8.69 -8.65 1.68
C ARG A 346 -8.66 -9.40 3.01
N VAL A 347 -8.16 -10.63 2.96
CA VAL A 347 -8.05 -11.51 4.13
C VAL A 347 -6.58 -11.80 4.38
N ASP A 348 -6.16 -11.62 5.63
CA ASP A 348 -4.79 -11.87 6.04
C ASP A 348 -4.51 -13.36 6.25
N HIS A 349 -3.22 -13.70 6.19
CA HIS A 349 -2.74 -15.04 6.52
C HIS A 349 -3.16 -15.45 7.94
N ASN A 350 -3.56 -16.71 8.10
CA ASN A 350 -3.92 -17.35 9.36
C ASN A 350 -5.22 -16.83 10.01
N MET A 351 -6.05 -16.09 9.27
CA MET A 351 -7.38 -15.68 9.73
C MET A 351 -8.36 -16.87 9.75
N PRO A 352 -9.35 -16.90 10.66
CA PRO A 352 -10.43 -17.89 10.63
C PRO A 352 -11.21 -17.82 9.32
N PHE A 353 -11.57 -18.97 8.77
CA PHE A 353 -12.39 -19.03 7.56
C PHE A 353 -13.85 -18.69 7.87
N GLU A 354 -14.40 -17.73 7.13
CA GLU A 354 -15.80 -17.28 7.26
C GLU A 354 -16.52 -17.36 5.90
N GLY A 355 -17.41 -18.33 5.72
CA GLY A 355 -18.05 -18.62 4.42
C GLY A 355 -18.95 -17.51 3.87
N SER A 356 -19.35 -16.53 4.70
CA SER A 356 -20.06 -15.31 4.28
C SER A 356 -19.18 -14.36 3.49
N TYR A 357 -17.87 -14.34 3.76
CA TYR A 357 -16.89 -13.44 3.14
C TYR A 357 -15.90 -14.17 2.23
N MET A 358 -15.78 -15.49 2.35
CA MET A 358 -14.73 -16.31 1.75
C MET A 358 -15.29 -17.51 0.98
N GLU A 359 -14.65 -17.84 -0.13
CA GLU A 359 -14.91 -19.02 -0.96
C GLU A 359 -13.66 -19.91 -0.96
N ASP A 360 -13.78 -21.15 -0.48
CA ASP A 360 -12.67 -22.13 -0.46
C ASP A 360 -12.48 -22.74 -1.86
N LEU A 361 -11.30 -22.51 -2.46
CA LEU A 361 -10.93 -23.01 -3.78
C LEU A 361 -10.62 -24.52 -3.84
N PHE A 362 -10.43 -25.16 -2.69
CA PHE A 362 -10.19 -26.60 -2.53
C PHE A 362 -11.37 -27.36 -1.90
N GLY A 363 -12.41 -26.65 -1.46
CA GLY A 363 -13.53 -27.15 -0.64
C GLY A 363 -14.37 -28.27 -1.25
N ASP A 364 -14.21 -28.58 -2.54
CA ASP A 364 -14.91 -29.68 -3.21
C ASP A 364 -14.36 -31.07 -2.84
N LYS A 365 -13.21 -31.15 -2.14
CA LYS A 365 -12.52 -32.42 -1.84
C LYS A 365 -12.32 -32.74 -0.37
N GLN A 366 -12.55 -31.81 0.56
CA GLN A 366 -12.32 -32.06 1.98
C GLN A 366 -13.43 -31.46 2.83
N LYS A 367 -14.16 -32.33 3.56
CA LYS A 367 -14.98 -31.88 4.70
C LYS A 367 -14.05 -31.18 5.70
N PRO A 368 -14.36 -29.96 6.16
CA PRO A 368 -13.50 -29.25 7.09
C PRO A 368 -13.41 -30.02 8.42
N HIS A 369 -12.22 -30.53 8.73
CA HIS A 369 -11.91 -31.09 10.05
C HIS A 369 -11.44 -29.93 10.93
N GLY A 370 -12.39 -29.26 11.60
CA GLY A 370 -12.14 -28.11 12.48
C GLY A 370 -12.32 -26.74 11.80
N PRO A 371 -12.19 -25.63 12.57
CA PRO A 371 -12.27 -24.27 12.02
C PRO A 371 -11.10 -24.06 11.06
N GLY A 372 -11.38 -24.08 9.76
CA GLY A 372 -10.41 -23.83 8.71
C GLY A 372 -9.76 -22.44 8.90
N ARG A 373 -8.49 -22.33 8.54
CA ARG A 373 -7.75 -21.07 8.57
C ARG A 373 -7.22 -20.77 7.18
N VAL A 374 -7.30 -19.50 6.79
CA VAL A 374 -6.82 -19.04 5.49
C VAL A 374 -5.30 -19.13 5.44
N LYS A 375 -4.78 -19.88 4.48
CA LYS A 375 -3.35 -19.92 4.18
C LYS A 375 -2.96 -18.78 3.26
N VAL A 376 -3.74 -18.58 2.20
CA VAL A 376 -3.45 -17.58 1.17
C VAL A 376 -4.76 -17.06 0.59
N MET A 377 -4.89 -15.73 0.50
CA MET A 377 -5.92 -15.09 -0.31
C MET A 377 -5.46 -15.05 -1.76
N VAL A 378 -6.19 -15.75 -2.63
CA VAL A 378 -5.88 -15.87 -4.05
C VAL A 378 -6.45 -14.69 -4.83
N MET A 379 -7.68 -14.28 -4.51
CA MET A 379 -8.34 -13.16 -5.17
C MET A 379 -9.10 -12.30 -4.16
N PRO A 380 -9.00 -10.96 -4.26
CA PRO A 380 -9.73 -10.08 -3.36
C PRO A 380 -11.25 -10.17 -3.60
N GLY A 381 -11.97 -9.81 -2.55
CA GLY A 381 -13.42 -9.59 -2.56
C GLY A 381 -13.74 -8.09 -2.63
N PHE A 382 -15.02 -7.76 -2.60
CA PHE A 382 -15.50 -6.38 -2.61
C PHE A 382 -16.77 -6.22 -1.77
N TYR A 383 -16.90 -5.10 -1.08
CA TYR A 383 -18.14 -4.66 -0.49
C TYR A 383 -18.95 -3.92 -1.55
N VAL A 384 -20.11 -4.47 -1.91
CA VAL A 384 -20.97 -3.95 -2.97
C VAL A 384 -22.33 -3.66 -2.35
N HIS A 385 -22.48 -2.45 -1.80
CA HIS A 385 -23.65 -2.05 -1.02
C HIS A 385 -23.94 -3.04 0.13
N ASP A 386 -25.10 -3.70 0.10
CA ASP A 386 -25.54 -4.64 1.13
C ASP A 386 -25.03 -6.07 0.89
N GLU A 387 -24.29 -6.30 -0.20
CA GLU A 387 -23.74 -7.60 -0.58
C GLU A 387 -22.21 -7.62 -0.51
N VAL A 388 -21.68 -8.83 -0.32
CA VAL A 388 -20.25 -9.08 -0.33
C VAL A 388 -19.92 -9.98 -1.50
N LEU A 389 -19.08 -9.48 -2.41
CA LEU A 389 -18.40 -10.33 -3.36
C LEU A 389 -17.25 -11.02 -2.64
N ARG A 390 -17.41 -12.32 -2.36
CA ARG A 390 -16.46 -13.09 -1.54
C ARG A 390 -15.03 -13.13 -2.10
N CYS A 391 -14.07 -13.16 -1.18
CA CYS A 391 -12.68 -13.53 -1.45
C CYS A 391 -12.58 -14.98 -1.91
N LYS A 392 -11.53 -15.30 -2.64
CA LYS A 392 -11.20 -16.68 -3.01
C LYS A 392 -9.93 -17.09 -2.31
N ASP A 393 -10.02 -18.09 -1.45
CA ASP A 393 -8.99 -18.41 -0.46
C ASP A 393 -8.61 -19.90 -0.50
N ILE A 394 -7.44 -20.22 0.06
CA ILE A 394 -6.85 -21.57 0.20
C ILE A 394 -6.61 -21.92 1.66
#